data_AF-A0AAE1T8P1-F1
#
_entry.id   AF-A0AAE1T8P1-F1
#
_cell.length_a   1.000
_cell.length_b   1.000
_cell.length_c   1.000
_cell.angle_alpha   90.00
_cell.angle_beta   90.00
_cell.angle_gamma   90.00
#
_symmetry.space_group_name_H-M   'P 1'
#
loop_
_entity.id
_entity.type
_entity.pdbx_description
1 polymer ?
#
loop_
_entity_poly.entity_id
_entity_poly.type
_entity_poly.pdbx_seq_one_letter_code
_entity_poly.pdbx_strand_id
1 'polypeptide(L)'
;MPVATNDPNLLISTLIDHELGSWRHYRLRDLFLPMDVEAILKIPLRRTSQPNFAVWHYSADGRFSIRSAYHLAWSMRQVGASPSAPRSWTFLWAAKVPPKVRLFAWKACHNALPTSQNLQQRMGSLLGMSYVRRRV
;
A
#
# COMPACT_ATOMS: atom_id res chain seq x y z
N MET A 1 -18.73 24.11 -23.08
CA MET A 1 -17.57 23.75 -22.23
C MET A 1 -18.14 23.18 -20.95
N PRO A 2 -17.77 21.96 -20.52
CA PRO A 2 -18.23 21.43 -19.24
C PRO A 2 -17.81 22.39 -18.13
N VAL A 3 -18.74 22.74 -17.27
CA VAL A 3 -18.51 23.75 -16.22
C VAL A 3 -17.75 23.03 -15.12
N ALA A 4 -16.53 23.51 -14.83
CA ALA A 4 -15.78 23.09 -13.66
C ALA A 4 -16.51 23.61 -12.40
N THR A 5 -17.63 23.00 -12.05
CA THR A 5 -18.34 23.29 -10.82
C THR A 5 -17.55 22.62 -9.70
N ASN A 6 -16.70 23.42 -9.05
CA ASN A 6 -15.99 23.07 -7.82
C ASN A 6 -16.99 23.06 -6.64
N ASP A 7 -18.16 22.44 -6.84
CA ASP A 7 -19.25 22.40 -5.88
C ASP A 7 -18.93 21.35 -4.80
N PRO A 8 -18.72 21.76 -3.53
CA PRO A 8 -18.38 20.83 -2.46
C PRO A 8 -19.51 19.87 -2.10
N ASN A 9 -20.72 20.12 -2.61
CA ASN A 9 -21.91 19.31 -2.39
C ASN A 9 -22.20 18.31 -3.53
N LEU A 10 -21.33 18.23 -4.55
CA LEU A 10 -21.48 17.28 -5.64
C LEU A 10 -21.10 15.86 -5.17
N LEU A 11 -22.10 15.12 -4.69
CA LEU A 11 -21.93 13.73 -4.28
C LEU A 11 -22.12 12.78 -5.47
N ILE A 12 -21.34 11.69 -5.51
CA ILE A 12 -21.46 10.62 -6.53
C ILE A 12 -22.88 10.04 -6.53
N SER A 13 -23.54 9.95 -5.38
CA SER A 13 -24.93 9.49 -5.28
C SER A 13 -25.89 10.33 -6.14
N THR A 14 -25.65 11.64 -6.29
CA THR A 14 -26.51 12.52 -7.10
C THR A 14 -26.29 12.35 -8.61
N LEU A 15 -25.22 11.67 -9.02
CA LEU A 15 -24.93 11.30 -10.40
C LEU A 15 -25.57 9.95 -10.78
N ILE A 16 -26.09 9.22 -9.80
CA ILE A 16 -26.70 7.91 -9.98
C ILE A 16 -28.23 8.07 -9.93
N ASP A 17 -28.90 7.37 -10.83
CA ASP A 17 -30.33 7.14 -10.76
C ASP A 17 -30.57 5.89 -9.91
N HIS A 18 -31.12 6.08 -8.70
CA HIS A 18 -31.37 5.01 -7.75
C HIS A 18 -32.58 4.14 -8.12
N GLU A 19 -33.50 4.62 -8.96
CA GLU A 19 -34.66 3.86 -9.44
C GLU A 19 -34.24 2.92 -10.58
N LEU A 20 -33.43 3.44 -11.52
CA LEU A 20 -32.99 2.71 -12.71
C LEU A 20 -31.66 1.95 -12.51
N GLY A 21 -30.92 2.26 -11.44
CA GLY A 21 -29.58 1.72 -11.18
C GLY A 21 -28.57 2.09 -12.27
N SER A 22 -28.70 3.30 -12.84
CA SER A 22 -27.92 3.76 -13.99
C SER A 22 -27.31 5.14 -13.72
N TRP A 23 -26.31 5.52 -14.52
CA TRP A 23 -25.72 6.85 -14.44
C TRP A 23 -26.64 7.89 -15.10
N ARG A 24 -26.76 9.08 -14.51
CA ARG A 24 -27.48 10.21 -15.11
C ARG A 24 -26.64 10.84 -16.21
N HIS A 25 -26.79 10.34 -17.44
CA HIS A 25 -26.00 10.76 -18.61
C HIS A 25 -25.95 12.28 -18.84
N TYR A 26 -27.07 12.99 -18.63
CA TYR A 26 -27.14 14.44 -18.81
C TYR A 26 -26.20 15.16 -17.83
N ARG A 27 -26.24 14.81 -16.53
CA ARG A 27 -25.35 15.39 -15.52
C ARG A 27 -23.88 15.09 -15.81
N LEU A 28 -23.57 13.87 -16.26
CA LEU A 28 -22.20 13.52 -16.57
C LEU A 28 -21.64 14.38 -17.72
N ARG A 29 -22.44 14.65 -18.76
CA ARG A 29 -22.01 15.49 -19.89
C ARG A 29 -21.84 16.96 -19.53
N ASP A 30 -22.59 17.46 -18.56
CA ASP A 30 -22.49 18.84 -18.10
C ASP A 30 -21.25 19.08 -17.21
N LEU A 31 -20.83 18.04 -16.48
CA LEU A 31 -19.78 18.12 -15.45
C LEU A 31 -18.41 17.60 -15.90
N PHE A 32 -18.37 16.64 -16.83
CA PHE A 32 -17.16 15.94 -17.23
C PHE A 32 -16.86 16.10 -18.72
N LEU A 33 -15.59 15.95 -19.10
CA LEU A 33 -15.19 15.88 -20.50
C LEU A 33 -15.75 14.60 -21.14
N PRO A 34 -16.01 14.59 -22.46
CA PRO A 34 -16.56 13.42 -23.15
C PRO A 34 -15.77 12.12 -22.89
N MET A 35 -14.43 12.22 -22.81
CA MET A 35 -13.54 11.09 -22.51
C MET A 35 -13.76 10.53 -21.10
N ASP A 36 -13.94 11.41 -20.11
CA ASP A 36 -14.21 11.01 -18.73
C ASP A 36 -15.61 10.45 -18.58
N VAL A 37 -16.60 11.01 -19.29
CA VAL A 37 -17.97 10.47 -19.33
C VAL A 37 -17.95 9.02 -19.83
N GLU A 38 -17.24 8.74 -20.92
CA GLU A 38 -17.10 7.38 -21.44
C GLU A 38 -16.42 6.43 -20.44
N ALA A 39 -15.40 6.91 -19.71
CA ALA A 39 -14.75 6.13 -18.67
C ALA A 39 -15.68 5.85 -17.48
N ILE A 40 -16.42 6.86 -17.01
CA ILE A 40 -17.37 6.75 -15.90
C ILE A 40 -18.50 5.77 -16.24
N LEU A 41 -19.03 5.83 -17.47
CA LEU A 41 -20.10 4.93 -17.92
C LEU A 41 -19.68 3.46 -17.96
N LYS A 42 -18.38 3.15 -18.05
CA LYS A 42 -17.86 1.78 -17.97
C LYS A 42 -17.83 1.24 -16.54
N ILE A 43 -17.98 2.09 -15.53
CA ILE A 43 -18.01 1.66 -14.12
C ILE A 43 -19.36 0.96 -13.86
N PRO A 44 -19.36 -0.35 -13.55
CA PRO A 44 -20.61 -1.07 -13.32
C PRO A 44 -21.28 -0.59 -12.03
N LEU A 45 -22.51 -0.10 -12.15
CA LEU A 45 -23.35 0.24 -11.01
C LEU A 45 -24.01 -1.02 -10.46
N ARG A 46 -23.86 -1.25 -9.15
CA ARG A 46 -24.53 -2.36 -8.48
C ARG A 46 -25.98 -1.98 -8.21
N ARG A 47 -26.93 -2.82 -8.63
CA ARG A 47 -28.38 -2.63 -8.42
C ARG A 47 -28.85 -3.01 -7.01
N THR A 48 -28.05 -3.77 -6.28
CA THR A 48 -28.38 -4.19 -4.91
C THR A 48 -27.96 -3.13 -3.91
N SER A 49 -28.90 -2.74 -3.03
CA SER A 49 -28.65 -1.92 -1.83
C SER A 49 -27.88 -2.72 -0.76
N GLN A 50 -26.63 -3.07 -1.06
CA GLN A 50 -25.69 -3.55 -0.06
C GLN A 50 -24.83 -2.37 0.40
N PRO A 51 -24.56 -2.24 1.71
CA PRO A 51 -23.68 -1.21 2.20
C PRO A 51 -22.29 -1.34 1.56
N ASN A 52 -21.65 -0.21 1.27
CA ASN A 52 -20.28 -0.19 0.80
C ASN A 52 -19.39 -0.92 1.81
N PHE A 53 -18.64 -1.91 1.34
CA PHE A 53 -17.70 -2.66 2.17
C PHE A 53 -16.30 -2.58 1.57
N ALA A 54 -15.29 -2.51 2.44
CA ALA A 54 -13.90 -2.51 2.02
C ALA A 54 -13.52 -3.90 1.48
N VAL A 55 -12.93 -3.93 0.29
CA VAL A 55 -12.45 -5.16 -0.35
C VAL A 55 -10.93 -5.16 -0.35
N TRP A 56 -10.33 -6.26 0.09
CA TRP A 56 -8.89 -6.47 0.03
C TRP A 56 -8.50 -7.00 -1.36
N HIS A 57 -7.98 -6.10 -2.21
CA HIS A 57 -7.59 -6.40 -3.59
C HIS A 57 -6.56 -7.54 -3.73
N TYR A 58 -5.77 -7.80 -2.68
CA TYR A 58 -4.76 -8.86 -2.68
C TYR A 58 -5.28 -10.22 -2.18
N SER A 59 -6.61 -10.40 -2.14
CA SER A 59 -7.24 -11.71 -1.95
C SER A 59 -8.34 -11.93 -2.98
N ALA A 60 -8.42 -13.16 -3.51
CA ALA A 60 -9.40 -13.53 -4.53
C ALA A 60 -10.85 -13.50 -4.02
N ASP A 61 -11.05 -13.74 -2.72
CA ASP A 61 -12.34 -13.63 -2.03
C ASP A 61 -12.61 -12.22 -1.48
N GLY A 62 -11.68 -11.28 -1.71
CA GLY A 62 -11.77 -9.90 -1.24
C GLY A 62 -11.62 -9.74 0.28
N ARG A 63 -11.32 -10.81 1.03
CA ARG A 63 -11.21 -10.75 2.49
C ARG A 63 -9.79 -10.42 2.92
N PHE A 64 -9.69 -9.57 3.95
CA PHE A 64 -8.41 -9.29 4.57
C PHE A 64 -7.95 -10.49 5.40
N SER A 65 -6.69 -10.89 5.22
CA SER A 65 -6.03 -11.84 6.13
C SER A 65 -4.59 -11.42 6.39
N ILE A 66 -4.10 -11.69 7.59
CA ILE A 66 -2.70 -11.45 7.98
C ILE A 66 -1.74 -12.11 6.98
N ARG A 67 -2.09 -13.32 6.51
CA ARG A 67 -1.31 -14.05 5.51
C ARG A 67 -1.18 -13.27 4.19
N SER A 68 -2.30 -12.78 3.64
CA SER A 68 -2.29 -11.99 2.41
C SER A 68 -1.55 -10.65 2.57
N ALA A 69 -1.70 -9.99 3.72
CA ALA A 69 -0.98 -8.77 4.04
C ALA A 69 0.54 -9.01 4.17
N TYR A 70 0.94 -10.14 4.78
CA TYR A 70 2.35 -10.52 4.88
C TYR A 70 2.96 -10.81 3.51
N HIS A 71 2.25 -11.54 2.64
CA HIS A 71 2.69 -11.78 1.27
C HIS A 71 2.89 -10.48 0.49
N LEU A 72 1.98 -9.52 0.65
CA LEU A 72 2.11 -8.19 0.06
C LEU A 72 3.34 -7.42 0.60
N ALA A 73 3.51 -7.39 1.92
CA ALA A 73 4.65 -6.71 2.54
C ALA A 73 5.98 -7.33 2.09
N TRP A 74 6.02 -8.66 1.96
CA TRP A 74 7.18 -9.39 1.48
C TRP A 74 7.49 -9.11 0.01
N SER A 75 6.48 -9.06 -0.87
CA SER A 75 6.68 -8.75 -2.29
C SER A 75 7.16 -7.31 -2.49
N MET A 76 6.58 -6.34 -1.78
CA MET A 76 7.03 -4.94 -1.80
C MET A 76 8.49 -4.79 -1.37
N ARG A 77 8.93 -5.56 -0.36
CA ARG A 77 10.32 -5.57 0.09
C ARG A 77 11.29 -6.09 -0.98
N GLN A 78 10.86 -7.03 -1.82
CA GLN A 78 11.69 -7.55 -2.91
C GLN A 78 11.77 -6.59 -4.09
N VAL A 79 10.70 -5.86 -4.40
CA VAL A 79 10.68 -4.89 -5.51
C VAL A 79 11.60 -3.68 -5.22
N GLY A 80 11.77 -3.30 -3.95
CA GLY A 80 12.72 -2.25 -3.53
C GLY A 80 14.13 -2.74 -3.21
N ALA A 81 14.36 -4.06 -3.15
CA ALA A 81 15.67 -4.62 -2.92
C ALA A 81 16.32 -4.91 -4.27
N SER A 82 17.36 -4.14 -4.63
CA SER A 82 18.30 -4.54 -5.70
C SER A 82 18.65 -6.03 -5.52
N PRO A 83 18.76 -6.82 -6.61
CA PRO A 83 19.06 -8.26 -6.56
C PRO A 83 20.53 -8.46 -6.14
N SER A 84 20.88 -7.98 -4.96
CA SER A 84 22.05 -8.46 -4.25
C SER A 84 21.74 -9.91 -3.93
N ALA A 85 22.55 -10.79 -4.51
CA ALA A 85 22.52 -12.25 -4.37
C ALA A 85 21.98 -12.69 -2.99
N PRO A 86 21.27 -13.84 -2.91
CA PRO A 86 20.88 -14.40 -1.62
C PRO A 86 22.12 -14.37 -0.73
N ARG A 87 22.05 -13.65 0.40
CA ARG A 87 23.14 -13.63 1.38
C ARG A 87 23.24 -15.02 2.00
N SER A 88 23.81 -15.94 1.24
CA SER A 88 24.07 -17.30 1.66
C SER A 88 25.26 -17.23 2.61
N TRP A 89 24.99 -17.36 3.90
CA TRP A 89 26.01 -17.38 4.94
C TRP A 89 26.84 -18.68 4.96
N THR A 90 26.66 -19.54 3.97
CA THR A 90 27.39 -20.80 3.80
C THR A 90 28.89 -20.59 3.84
N PHE A 91 29.40 -19.53 3.19
CA PHE A 91 30.84 -19.18 3.24
C PHE A 91 31.32 -18.84 4.65
N LEU A 92 30.49 -18.14 5.44
CA LEU A 92 30.82 -17.71 6.80
C LEU A 92 30.86 -18.91 7.76
N TRP A 93 29.97 -19.87 7.57
CA TRP A 93 29.92 -21.09 8.37
C TRP A 93 30.96 -22.13 7.97
N ALA A 94 31.35 -22.17 6.69
CA ALA A 94 32.43 -23.02 6.17
C ALA A 94 33.84 -22.49 6.49
N ALA A 95 33.96 -21.21 6.86
CA ALA A 95 35.26 -20.60 7.16
C ALA A 95 35.86 -21.18 8.45
N LYS A 96 37.16 -21.53 8.38
CA LYS A 96 37.95 -22.14 9.46
C LYS A 96 38.40 -21.10 10.49
N VAL A 97 37.43 -20.38 11.07
CA VAL A 97 37.65 -19.24 11.99
C VAL A 97 36.99 -19.54 13.34
N PRO A 98 37.55 -19.05 14.47
CA PRO A 98 36.94 -19.24 15.78
C PRO A 98 35.46 -18.80 15.81
N PRO A 99 34.59 -19.50 16.56
CA PRO A 99 33.15 -19.21 16.63
C PRO A 99 32.82 -17.74 16.97
N LYS A 100 33.65 -17.11 17.81
CA LYS A 100 33.51 -15.68 18.18
C LYS A 100 33.60 -14.76 16.97
N VAL A 101 34.49 -15.04 16.03
CA VAL A 101 34.69 -14.23 14.81
C VAL A 101 33.52 -14.43 13.84
N ARG A 102 33.05 -15.67 13.69
CA ARG A 102 31.84 -15.98 12.89
C ARG A 102 30.62 -15.24 13.43
N LEU A 103 30.41 -15.27 14.75
CA LEU A 103 29.29 -14.57 15.38
C LEU A 103 29.41 -13.05 15.23
N PHE A 104 30.62 -12.49 15.37
CA PHE A 104 30.87 -11.06 15.18
C PHE A 104 30.60 -10.62 13.74
N ALA A 105 31.12 -11.36 12.75
CA ALA A 105 30.91 -11.06 11.34
C ALA A 105 29.42 -11.20 10.94
N TRP A 106 28.71 -12.22 11.45
CA TRP A 106 27.26 -12.34 11.27
C TRP A 106 26.53 -11.10 11.83
N LYS A 107 26.83 -10.70 13.07
CA LYS A 107 26.26 -9.48 13.67
C LYS A 107 26.60 -8.22 12.88
N ALA A 108 27.80 -8.14 12.31
CA ALA A 108 28.25 -7.01 11.53
C ALA A 108 27.44 -6.84 10.23
N CYS A 109 27.30 -7.89 9.41
CA CYS A 109 26.53 -7.74 8.17
C CYS A 109 25.01 -7.69 8.37
N HIS A 110 24.51 -8.05 9.57
CA HIS A 110 23.12 -7.85 9.96
C HIS A 110 22.84 -6.46 10.58
N ASN A 111 23.81 -5.52 10.58
CA ASN A 111 23.67 -4.23 11.25
C ASN A 111 23.21 -4.36 12.73
N ALA A 112 23.54 -5.49 13.37
CA ALA A 112 23.19 -5.77 14.75
C ALA A 112 24.25 -5.23 15.73
N LEU A 113 25.38 -4.75 15.21
CA LEU A 113 26.38 -4.04 15.99
C LEU A 113 25.91 -2.60 16.27
N PRO A 114 26.08 -2.11 17.51
CA PRO A 114 25.78 -0.73 17.88
C PRO A 114 26.85 0.20 17.30
N THR A 115 26.78 0.47 16.00
CA THR A 115 27.56 1.52 15.35
C THR A 115 26.80 2.84 15.42
N SER A 116 27.51 3.97 15.41
CA SER A 116 26.92 5.32 15.43
C SER A 116 25.83 5.50 14.37
N GLN A 117 26.07 4.98 13.16
CA GLN A 117 25.10 5.00 12.06
C GLN A 117 23.85 4.16 12.34
N ASN A 118 23.99 2.95 12.90
CA ASN A 118 22.84 2.11 13.25
C ASN A 118 22.03 2.71 14.41
N LEU A 119 22.71 3.39 15.35
CA LEU A 119 22.05 4.11 16.43
C LEU A 119 21.24 5.29 15.88
N GLN A 120 21.78 6.08 14.94
CA GLN A 120 21.06 7.19 14.32
C GLN A 120 19.84 6.72 13.52
N GLN A 121 19.94 5.63 12.76
CA GLN A 121 18.80 5.08 12.01
C GLN A 121 17.69 4.57 12.94
N ARG A 122 18.06 3.88 14.04
CA ARG A 122 17.09 3.37 15.03
C ARG A 122 16.50 4.48 15.91
N MET A 123 17.29 5.49 16.25
CA MET A 123 16.82 6.62 17.06
C MET A 123 15.98 7.60 16.25
N GLY A 124 16.36 7.86 14.99
CA GLY A 124 15.57 8.68 14.07
C GLY A 124 14.17 8.11 13.81
N SER A 125 14.04 6.78 13.70
CA SER A 125 12.74 6.13 13.58
C SER A 125 11.91 6.21 14.88
N LEU A 126 12.55 6.10 16.05
CA LEU A 126 11.86 6.23 17.35
C LEU A 126 11.37 7.67 17.63
N LEU A 127 12.12 8.69 17.20
CA LEU A 127 11.70 10.09 17.31
C LEU A 127 10.53 10.39 16.35
N GLY A 128 10.53 9.82 15.14
CA GLY A 128 9.39 9.88 14.22
C GLY A 128 8.13 9.17 14.75
N MET A 129 8.30 8.03 15.42
CA MET A 129 7.18 7.27 16.03
C MET A 129 6.62 7.95 17.29
N SER A 130 7.43 8.76 17.99
CA SER A 130 6.96 9.56 19.13
C SER A 130 6.07 10.74 18.69
N TYR A 131 6.23 11.23 17.46
CA TYR A 131 5.37 12.27 16.89
C TYR A 131 4.00 11.74 16.45
N VAL A 132 3.92 10.48 16.01
CA VAL A 132 2.66 9.84 15.56
C VAL A 132 1.79 9.36 16.73
N ARG A 133 2.36 9.11 17.92
CA ARG A 133 1.61 8.61 19.09
C ARG A 133 0.90 9.68 19.93
N ARG A 134 0.94 10.96 19.53
CA ARG A 134 0.33 12.07 20.29
C ARG A 134 -0.89 12.72 19.61
N ARG A 135 -1.42 12.11 18.54
CA ARG A 135 -2.74 12.42 17.98
C ARG A 135 -3.53 11.14 17.70
N VAL A 136 -4.00 10.48 18.75
CA VAL A 136 -5.33 9.85 18.85
C VAL A 136 -5.75 9.97 20.30
#